data_AF-A0A949M4F1-F1
#
_entry.id   AF-A0A949M4F1-F1
#
_cell.length_a   1.000
_cell.length_b   1.000
_cell.length_c   1.000
_cell.angle_alpha   90.00
_cell.angle_beta   90.00
_cell.angle_gamma   90.00
#
_symmetry.space_group_name_H-M   'P 1'
#
loop_
_entity.id
_entity.type
_entity.pdbx_description
1 polymer ?
#
loop_
_entity_poly.entity_id
_entity_poly.type
_entity_poly.pdbx_seq_one_letter_code
_entity_poly.pdbx_strand_id
1 'polypeptide(L)'
;MTPEATREEGIRRMQSPQTLEEVQRYAVGTWESLSVELRPTEDRTGTRTVTPTYLRRRFTYVSAEQFIGVITLFADDYGHLPLMEFEFKGSLRWGGPHPIAEGAWCIDYVLDAGFGVTPLHEQAAVLLNQVPVGGVEPFTVGRQQDILQKPFPMFNLAAGQIVADYDLIFFTHGLLFMGAKHVDGTPFDRPERRPRQIQIPLRRANV
;
A
#
# COMPACT_ATOMS: atom_id res chain seq x y z
N MET A 1 5.97 -32.51 -7.00
CA MET A 1 6.50 -32.10 -5.68
C MET A 1 6.47 -33.29 -4.76
N THR A 2 7.49 -33.48 -3.91
CA THR A 2 7.53 -34.57 -2.94
C THR A 2 6.61 -34.25 -1.74
N PRO A 3 6.06 -35.26 -1.05
CA PRO A 3 5.24 -35.05 0.15
C PRO A 3 5.93 -34.22 1.24
N GLU A 4 7.26 -34.33 1.34
CA GLU A 4 8.10 -33.56 2.25
C GLU A 4 8.16 -32.08 1.89
N ALA A 5 8.34 -31.76 0.60
CA ALA A 5 8.28 -30.39 0.11
C ALA A 5 6.88 -29.77 0.33
N THR A 6 5.80 -30.54 0.14
CA THR A 6 4.43 -30.08 0.40
C THR A 6 4.17 -29.83 1.89
N ARG A 7 4.80 -30.60 2.79
CA ARG A 7 4.70 -30.42 4.24
C ARG A 7 5.48 -29.20 4.73
N GLU A 8 6.71 -29.01 4.24
CA GLU A 8 7.51 -27.83 4.57
C GLU A 8 6.85 -26.54 4.08
N GLU A 9 6.26 -26.57 2.89
CA GLU A 9 5.49 -25.45 2.35
C GLU A 9 4.23 -25.18 3.18
N GLY A 10 3.53 -26.22 3.63
CA GLY A 10 2.40 -26.12 4.55
C GLY A 10 2.79 -25.53 5.91
N ILE A 11 3.95 -25.91 6.46
CA ILE A 11 4.48 -25.36 7.71
C ILE A 11 4.85 -23.87 7.54
N ARG A 12 5.50 -23.49 6.43
CA ARG A 12 5.78 -22.07 6.10
C ARG A 12 4.50 -21.22 6.00
N ARG A 13 3.42 -21.80 5.47
CA ARG A 13 2.09 -21.16 5.41
C ARG A 13 1.38 -21.05 6.76
N MET A 14 1.88 -21.67 7.83
CA MET A 14 1.33 -21.55 9.19
C MET A 14 2.23 -20.73 10.14
N GLN A 15 3.33 -20.16 9.64
CA GLN A 15 4.23 -19.37 10.47
C GLN A 15 3.59 -18.04 10.88
N SER A 16 3.60 -17.79 12.19
CA SER A 16 3.27 -16.51 12.82
C SER A 16 4.55 -15.98 13.48
N PRO A 17 5.45 -15.32 12.72
CA PRO A 17 6.70 -14.79 13.26
C PRO A 17 6.43 -13.86 14.44
N GLN A 18 7.22 -13.95 15.52
CA GLN A 18 6.96 -13.24 16.77
C GLN A 18 8.00 -12.15 17.03
N THR A 19 9.28 -12.44 16.79
CA THR A 19 10.33 -11.43 16.98
C THR A 19 10.44 -10.49 15.78
N LEU A 20 11.02 -9.30 15.99
CA LEU A 20 11.22 -8.36 14.90
C LEU A 20 12.09 -8.95 13.79
N GLU A 21 13.18 -9.65 14.12
CA GLU A 21 14.04 -10.26 13.09
C GLU A 21 13.32 -11.35 12.31
N GLU A 22 12.45 -12.13 12.96
CA GLU A 22 11.63 -13.13 12.28
C GLU A 22 10.62 -12.48 11.34
N VAL A 23 9.94 -11.42 11.79
CA VAL A 23 8.97 -10.66 11.00
C VAL A 23 9.64 -10.04 9.77
N GLN A 24 10.79 -9.38 9.95
CA GLN A 24 11.57 -8.78 8.87
C GLN A 24 11.98 -9.82 7.83
N ARG A 25 12.49 -10.98 8.28
CA ARG A 25 12.87 -12.08 7.38
C ARG A 25 11.67 -12.68 6.66
N TYR A 26 10.55 -12.84 7.34
CA TYR A 26 9.34 -13.44 6.79
C TYR A 26 8.65 -12.51 5.78
N ALA A 27 8.74 -11.19 5.99
CA ALA A 27 8.14 -10.18 5.12
C ALA A 27 8.71 -10.21 3.69
N VAL A 28 9.99 -10.52 3.53
CA VAL A 28 10.68 -10.52 2.23
C VAL A 28 9.91 -11.35 1.18
N GLY A 29 9.74 -10.73 0.01
CA GLY A 29 8.95 -11.26 -1.11
C GLY A 29 7.71 -10.41 -1.40
N THR A 30 6.84 -10.94 -2.26
CA THR A 30 5.66 -10.22 -2.76
C THR A 30 4.37 -10.75 -2.15
N TRP A 31 3.50 -9.81 -1.78
CA TRP A 31 2.19 -10.03 -1.18
C TRP A 31 1.13 -9.26 -1.95
N GLU A 32 -0.03 -9.85 -2.19
CA GLU A 32 -1.08 -9.29 -3.02
C GLU A 32 -2.47 -9.48 -2.39
N SER A 33 -3.40 -8.57 -2.70
CA SER A 33 -4.77 -8.65 -2.19
C SER A 33 -5.44 -9.95 -2.62
N LEU A 34 -6.22 -10.53 -1.72
CA LEU A 34 -7.04 -11.72 -1.99
C LEU A 34 -8.19 -11.42 -2.97
N SER A 35 -8.72 -10.20 -2.92
CA SER A 35 -9.85 -9.71 -3.71
C SER A 35 -9.70 -8.21 -3.96
N VAL A 36 -10.66 -7.61 -4.66
CA VAL A 36 -10.86 -6.16 -4.58
C VAL A 36 -11.21 -5.80 -3.13
N GLU A 37 -10.59 -4.74 -2.63
CA GLU A 37 -10.82 -4.17 -1.31
C GLU A 37 -11.72 -2.95 -1.42
N LEU A 38 -12.56 -2.75 -0.41
CA LEU A 38 -13.31 -1.51 -0.22
C LEU A 38 -12.62 -0.67 0.86
N ARG A 39 -12.42 0.63 0.59
CA ARG A 39 -11.85 1.57 1.55
C ARG A 39 -12.62 2.89 1.61
N PRO A 40 -12.76 3.50 2.80
CA PRO A 40 -13.17 4.89 2.90
C PRO A 40 -12.08 5.80 2.33
N THR A 41 -12.47 6.83 1.58
CA THR A 41 -11.57 7.90 1.13
C THR A 41 -12.27 9.23 1.33
N GLU A 42 -11.69 10.08 2.19
CA GLU A 42 -12.13 11.47 2.33
C GLU A 42 -11.68 12.27 1.10
N ASP A 43 -12.56 13.13 0.60
CA ASP A 43 -12.19 14.09 -0.41
C ASP A 43 -11.21 15.14 0.16
N ARG A 44 -10.01 15.16 -0.40
CA ARG A 44 -8.96 16.10 0.04
C ARG A 44 -9.20 17.54 -0.42
N THR A 45 -10.39 17.81 -0.98
CA THR A 45 -10.90 19.13 -1.39
C THR A 45 -11.51 19.91 -0.21
N GLY A 46 -11.64 19.29 0.96
CA GLY A 46 -12.07 19.94 2.19
C GLY A 46 -13.58 19.89 2.45
N THR A 47 -14.36 19.14 1.66
CA THR A 47 -15.79 18.93 1.95
C THR A 47 -16.03 17.90 3.07
N ARG A 48 -14.99 17.10 3.39
CA ARG A 48 -15.02 16.00 4.36
C ARG A 48 -15.96 14.87 3.95
N THR A 49 -16.28 14.78 2.66
CA THR A 49 -17.13 13.72 2.14
C THR A 49 -16.30 12.46 2.02
N VAL A 50 -16.72 11.40 2.71
CA VAL A 50 -16.11 10.08 2.61
C VAL A 50 -16.85 9.26 1.55
N THR A 51 -16.12 8.81 0.54
CA THR A 51 -16.64 7.95 -0.51
C THR A 51 -15.96 6.59 -0.50
N PRO A 52 -16.63 5.52 -0.98
CA PRO A 52 -16.01 4.22 -1.15
C PRO A 52 -15.01 4.26 -2.32
N THR A 53 -13.84 3.69 -2.10
CA THR A 53 -12.83 3.43 -3.14
C THR A 53 -12.59 1.93 -3.23
N TYR A 54 -12.60 1.40 -4.46
CA TYR A 54 -12.28 0.00 -4.75
C TYR A 54 -10.83 -0.11 -5.21
N LEU A 55 -10.06 -1.01 -4.60
CA LEU A 55 -8.65 -1.16 -4.94
C LEU A 55 -8.10 -2.57 -4.77
N ARG A 56 -6.93 -2.82 -5.34
CA ARG A 56 -6.06 -3.95 -4.98
C ARG A 56 -4.69 -3.42 -4.59
N ARG A 57 -4.02 -4.16 -3.72
CA ARG A 57 -2.65 -3.89 -3.27
C ARG A 57 -1.72 -4.99 -3.71
N ARG A 58 -0.49 -4.61 -4.01
CA ARG A 58 0.64 -5.51 -4.16
C ARG A 58 1.86 -4.89 -3.48
N PHE A 59 2.39 -5.52 -2.45
CA PHE A 59 3.57 -5.06 -1.71
C PHE A 59 4.71 -6.05 -1.92
N THR A 60 5.86 -5.55 -2.35
CA THR A 60 7.10 -6.32 -2.44
C THR A 60 8.09 -5.76 -1.44
N TYR A 61 8.42 -6.56 -0.41
CA TYR A 61 9.51 -6.26 0.51
C TYR A 61 10.79 -6.81 -0.11
N VAL A 62 11.58 -5.93 -0.71
CA VAL A 62 12.81 -6.27 -1.45
C VAL A 62 13.89 -6.77 -0.49
N SER A 63 13.96 -6.13 0.68
CA SER A 63 14.83 -6.49 1.79
C SER A 63 14.12 -6.13 3.11
N ALA A 64 14.81 -6.28 4.23
CA ALA A 64 14.32 -5.77 5.51
C ALA A 64 14.18 -4.23 5.53
N GLU A 65 14.81 -3.52 4.60
CA GLU A 65 14.91 -2.05 4.63
C GLU A 65 14.18 -1.38 3.46
N GLN A 66 13.76 -2.13 2.45
CA GLN A 66 13.23 -1.57 1.21
C GLN A 66 11.94 -2.24 0.77
N PHE A 67 11.02 -1.44 0.25
CA PHE A 67 9.75 -1.92 -0.27
C PHE A 67 9.34 -1.24 -1.57
N ILE A 68 8.44 -1.91 -2.28
CA ILE A 68 7.68 -1.38 -3.41
C ILE A 68 6.21 -1.70 -3.14
N GLY A 69 5.37 -0.68 -2.99
CA GLY A 69 3.93 -0.80 -2.89
C GLY A 69 3.28 -0.42 -4.22
N VAL A 70 2.31 -1.20 -4.68
CA VAL A 70 1.47 -0.89 -5.83
C VAL A 70 0.02 -0.92 -5.38
N ILE A 71 -0.73 0.13 -5.70
CA ILE A 71 -2.16 0.23 -5.47
C ILE A 71 -2.84 0.49 -6.81
N THR A 72 -3.71 -0.43 -7.23
CA THR A 72 -4.55 -0.25 -8.43
C THR A 72 -5.96 0.12 -7.98
N LEU A 73 -6.48 1.25 -8.45
CA LEU A 73 -7.85 1.69 -8.21
C LEU A 73 -8.80 1.20 -9.30
N PHE A 74 -10.04 0.91 -8.92
CA PHE A 74 -11.10 0.45 -9.81
C PHE A 74 -12.36 1.31 -9.69
N ALA A 75 -13.11 1.42 -10.77
CA ALA A 75 -14.41 2.08 -10.80
C ALA A 75 -15.56 1.15 -10.37
N ASP A 76 -15.34 -0.17 -10.35
CA ASP A 76 -16.31 -1.18 -9.95
C ASP A 76 -15.78 -2.04 -8.80
N ASP A 77 -16.70 -2.68 -8.08
CA ASP A 77 -16.44 -3.52 -6.92
C ASP A 77 -15.92 -4.92 -7.26
N TYR A 78 -16.00 -5.35 -8.52
CA TYR A 78 -15.42 -6.61 -9.00
C TYR A 78 -13.98 -6.44 -9.53
N GLY A 79 -13.56 -5.21 -9.83
CA GLY A 79 -12.22 -4.87 -10.30
C GLY A 79 -12.01 -5.14 -11.78
N HIS A 80 -13.07 -5.02 -12.59
CA HIS A 80 -13.01 -5.19 -14.03
C HIS A 80 -12.62 -3.90 -14.78
N LEU A 81 -12.82 -2.74 -14.17
CA LEU A 81 -12.59 -1.42 -14.75
C LEU A 81 -11.48 -0.69 -13.98
N PRO A 82 -10.20 -0.98 -14.26
CA PRO A 82 -9.08 -0.30 -13.63
C PRO A 82 -9.03 1.17 -14.07
N LEU A 83 -8.80 2.07 -13.12
CA LEU A 83 -8.76 3.51 -13.37
C LEU A 83 -7.33 4.05 -13.40
N MET A 84 -6.56 3.73 -12.37
CA MET A 84 -5.19 4.23 -12.20
C MET A 84 -4.41 3.32 -11.26
N GLU A 85 -3.10 3.39 -11.38
CA GLU A 85 -2.15 2.71 -10.52
C GLU A 85 -1.20 3.70 -9.87
N PHE A 86 -0.91 3.47 -8.60
CA PHE A 86 0.10 4.17 -7.84
C PHE A 86 1.20 3.21 -7.43
N GLU A 87 2.44 3.56 -7.74
CA GLU A 87 3.63 2.83 -7.32
C GLU A 87 4.41 3.67 -6.31
N PHE A 88 4.71 3.11 -5.15
CA PHE A 88 5.44 3.77 -4.08
C PHE A 88 6.71 2.96 -3.79
N LYS A 89 7.87 3.61 -3.76
CA LYS A 89 9.16 2.98 -3.48
C LYS A 89 9.86 3.73 -2.38
N GLY A 90 10.50 2.98 -1.49
CA GLY A 90 11.40 3.58 -0.54
C GLY A 90 11.78 2.68 0.62
N SER A 91 12.06 3.33 1.73
CA SER A 91 12.66 2.74 2.92
C SER A 91 11.63 2.31 3.97
N LEU A 92 11.94 1.26 4.71
CA LEU A 92 11.17 0.76 5.85
C LEU A 92 11.84 1.18 7.15
N ARG A 93 11.07 1.74 8.07
CA ARG A 93 11.52 1.94 9.46
C ARG A 93 10.68 1.08 10.39
N TRP A 94 11.34 0.14 11.06
CA TRP A 94 10.67 -0.76 11.99
C TRP A 94 10.61 -0.14 13.38
N GLY A 95 9.42 -0.11 13.96
CA GLY A 95 9.19 0.37 15.31
C GLY A 95 9.07 -0.79 16.30
N GLY A 96 8.60 -0.47 17.51
CA GLY A 96 8.29 -1.48 18.53
C GLY A 96 7.00 -2.27 18.25
N PRO A 97 6.64 -3.18 19.15
CA PRO A 97 5.39 -3.92 19.08
C PRO A 97 4.17 -3.00 18.96
N HIS A 98 3.19 -3.41 18.17
CA HIS A 98 1.93 -2.69 18.02
C HIS A 98 0.85 -3.32 18.92
N PRO A 99 0.08 -2.53 19.69
CA PRO A 99 -0.86 -3.07 20.68
C PRO A 99 -2.13 -3.71 20.09
N ILE A 100 -2.26 -3.80 18.76
CA ILE A 100 -3.47 -4.32 18.10
C ILE A 100 -3.62 -5.83 18.26
N ALA A 101 -2.50 -6.55 18.27
CA ALA A 101 -2.41 -7.99 18.40
C ALA A 101 -0.97 -8.37 18.80
N GLU A 102 -0.83 -9.47 19.54
CA GLU A 102 0.47 -10.07 19.81
C GLU A 102 1.15 -10.47 18.48
N GLY A 103 2.44 -10.13 18.35
CA GLY A 103 3.20 -10.34 17.11
C GLY A 103 2.97 -9.28 16.02
N ALA A 104 2.14 -8.26 16.25
CA ALA A 104 2.06 -7.10 15.36
C ALA A 104 3.18 -6.10 15.69
N TRP A 105 3.74 -5.46 14.65
CA TRP A 105 4.83 -4.50 14.78
C TRP A 105 4.48 -3.19 14.08
N CYS A 106 4.94 -2.08 14.67
CA CYS A 106 4.89 -0.77 14.01
C CYS A 106 5.85 -0.78 12.82
N ILE A 107 5.42 -0.27 11.68
CA ILE A 107 6.26 -0.07 10.50
C ILE A 107 5.94 1.25 9.83
N ASP A 108 6.95 2.00 9.43
CA ASP A 108 6.79 3.24 8.69
C ASP A 108 7.31 3.04 7.26
N TYR A 109 6.44 3.33 6.30
CA TYR A 109 6.76 3.32 4.88
C TYR A 109 7.20 4.73 4.47
N VAL A 110 8.49 4.93 4.23
CA VAL A 110 9.05 6.22 3.80
C VAL A 110 9.18 6.21 2.29
N LEU A 111 8.49 7.11 1.61
CA LEU A 111 8.42 7.18 0.14
C LEU A 111 9.53 8.09 -0.37
N ASP A 112 10.76 7.59 -0.34
CA ASP A 112 11.99 8.33 -0.65
C ASP A 112 12.72 7.84 -1.91
N ALA A 113 12.24 6.79 -2.58
CA ALA A 113 12.90 6.24 -3.77
C ALA A 113 12.09 6.34 -5.07
N GLY A 114 10.77 6.55 -5.00
CA GLY A 114 9.96 6.74 -6.20
C GLY A 114 8.47 6.83 -5.90
N PHE A 115 7.73 7.60 -6.69
CA PHE A 115 6.29 7.72 -6.58
C PHE A 115 5.68 7.78 -7.99
N GLY A 116 5.33 6.62 -8.54
CA GLY A 116 4.72 6.49 -9.86
C GLY A 116 3.20 6.68 -9.86
N VAL A 117 2.70 7.35 -10.89
CA VAL A 117 1.27 7.44 -11.21
C VAL A 117 1.07 7.00 -12.67
N THR A 118 0.18 6.02 -12.87
CA THR A 118 -0.15 5.50 -14.21
C THR A 118 -1.66 5.50 -14.39
N PRO A 119 -2.25 6.35 -15.27
CA PRO A 119 -3.65 6.20 -15.63
C PRO A 119 -3.85 4.92 -16.44
N LEU A 120 -4.86 4.14 -16.10
CA LEU A 120 -5.24 2.90 -16.77
C LEU A 120 -6.53 3.04 -17.60
N HIS A 121 -7.20 4.20 -17.48
CA HIS A 121 -8.40 4.54 -18.23
C HIS A 121 -8.35 6.00 -18.71
N GLU A 122 -8.99 6.29 -19.85
CA GLU A 122 -9.01 7.63 -20.46
C GLU A 122 -9.52 8.71 -19.50
N GLN A 123 -10.60 8.42 -18.78
CA GLN A 123 -11.16 9.37 -17.81
C GLN A 123 -10.19 9.69 -16.66
N ALA A 124 -9.34 8.74 -16.27
CA ALA A 124 -8.31 8.98 -15.26
C ALA A 124 -7.21 9.90 -15.81
N ALA A 125 -6.78 9.69 -17.06
CA ALA A 125 -5.84 10.60 -17.71
C ALA A 125 -6.41 12.02 -17.83
N VAL A 126 -7.69 12.16 -18.22
CA VAL A 126 -8.38 13.46 -18.27
C VAL A 126 -8.41 14.12 -16.89
N LEU A 127 -8.81 13.39 -15.84
CA LEU A 127 -8.85 13.90 -14.46
C LEU A 127 -7.47 14.39 -14.00
N LEU A 128 -6.42 13.57 -14.20
CA LEU A 128 -5.05 13.91 -13.81
C LEU A 128 -4.51 15.15 -14.53
N ASN A 129 -4.95 15.38 -15.77
CA ASN A 129 -4.54 16.54 -16.57
C ASN A 129 -5.38 17.81 -16.33
N GLN A 130 -6.42 17.77 -15.49
CA GLN A 130 -7.20 18.98 -15.16
C GLN A 130 -6.37 20.02 -14.41
N VAL A 131 -5.39 19.56 -13.62
CA VAL A 131 -4.45 20.43 -12.91
C VAL A 131 -3.04 20.02 -13.29
N PRO A 132 -2.41 20.72 -14.27
CA PRO A 132 -1.05 20.42 -14.68
C PRO A 132 -0.08 20.48 -13.50
N VAL A 133 0.80 19.49 -13.42
CA VAL A 133 1.82 19.39 -12.39
C VAL A 133 3.17 19.81 -12.97
N GLY A 134 3.81 20.80 -12.36
CA GLY A 134 5.13 21.25 -12.78
C GLY A 134 6.16 20.11 -12.75
N GLY A 135 6.90 19.94 -13.85
CA GLY A 135 7.91 18.89 -13.99
C GLY A 135 7.35 17.49 -14.27
N VAL A 136 6.07 17.38 -14.62
CA VAL A 136 5.40 16.15 -15.08
C VAL A 136 4.81 16.42 -16.45
N GLU A 137 5.09 15.55 -17.41
CA GLU A 137 4.48 15.63 -18.73
C GLU A 137 2.97 15.31 -18.64
N PRO A 138 2.14 15.67 -19.63
CA PRO A 138 0.74 15.25 -19.63
C PRO A 138 0.57 13.73 -19.42
N PHE A 139 -0.34 13.35 -18.53
CA PHE A 139 -0.66 11.96 -18.26
C PHE A 139 -1.29 11.31 -19.50
N THR A 140 -0.77 10.15 -19.89
CA THR A 140 -1.27 9.35 -21.02
C THR A 140 -1.56 7.94 -20.52
N VAL A 141 -2.65 7.33 -20.99
CA VAL A 141 -3.05 5.98 -20.58
C VAL A 141 -1.90 4.98 -20.78
N GLY A 142 -1.64 4.17 -19.75
CA GLY A 142 -0.59 3.15 -19.74
C GLY A 142 0.83 3.68 -19.55
N ARG A 143 1.05 5.00 -19.46
CA ARG A 143 2.38 5.59 -19.24
C ARG A 143 2.53 6.07 -17.81
N GLN A 144 3.44 5.43 -17.08
CA GLN A 144 3.82 5.87 -15.74
C GLN A 144 4.58 7.20 -15.78
N GLN A 145 4.27 8.07 -14.82
CA GLN A 145 5.04 9.27 -14.51
C GLN A 145 5.48 9.25 -13.07
N ASP A 146 6.74 9.61 -12.81
CA ASP A 146 7.23 9.77 -11.44
C ASP A 146 6.93 11.18 -10.92
N ILE A 147 6.29 11.24 -9.76
CA ILE A 147 5.88 12.45 -9.06
C ILE A 147 6.65 12.65 -7.74
N LEU A 148 7.70 11.85 -7.47
CA LEU A 148 8.51 11.99 -6.27
C LEU A 148 8.99 13.44 -6.09
N GLN A 149 8.71 14.02 -4.92
CA GLN A 149 9.03 15.42 -4.57
C GLN A 149 8.42 16.49 -5.48
N LYS A 150 7.48 16.14 -6.38
CA LYS A 150 6.74 17.09 -7.20
C LYS A 150 5.42 17.43 -6.51
N PRO A 151 4.90 18.66 -6.66
CA PRO A 151 3.61 19.00 -6.11
C PRO A 151 2.52 18.15 -6.77
N PHE A 152 1.60 17.57 -6.01
CA PHE A 152 0.56 16.71 -6.58
C PHE A 152 -0.77 16.88 -5.83
N PRO A 153 -1.74 17.63 -6.39
CA PRO A 153 -2.97 18.01 -5.69
C PRO A 153 -3.80 16.83 -5.16
N MET A 154 -3.92 15.74 -5.94
CA MET A 154 -4.68 14.55 -5.53
C MET A 154 -4.16 13.94 -4.22
N PHE A 155 -2.86 14.08 -3.94
CA PHE A 155 -2.24 13.63 -2.70
C PHE A 155 -1.95 14.76 -1.71
N ASN A 156 -2.32 16.00 -2.03
CA ASN A 156 -1.97 17.20 -1.27
C ASN A 156 -0.45 17.31 -0.99
N LEU A 157 0.37 17.02 -2.01
CA LEU A 157 1.83 17.07 -1.89
C LEU A 157 2.37 18.43 -2.28
N ALA A 158 3.28 18.95 -1.45
CA ALA A 158 4.09 20.11 -1.77
C ALA A 158 5.40 19.70 -2.47
N ALA A 159 6.00 20.64 -3.22
CA ALA A 159 7.31 20.43 -3.82
C ALA A 159 8.38 20.12 -2.74
N GLY A 160 9.25 19.14 -3.01
CA GLY A 160 10.30 18.70 -2.09
C GLY A 160 9.82 17.80 -0.93
N GLN A 161 8.51 17.59 -0.78
CA GLN A 161 7.96 16.80 0.33
C GLN A 161 8.30 15.30 0.17
N ILE A 162 8.81 14.70 1.24
CA ILE A 162 8.87 13.24 1.42
C ILE A 162 7.69 12.80 2.29
N VAL A 163 6.99 11.76 1.83
CA VAL A 163 5.82 11.21 2.51
C VAL A 163 6.24 10.01 3.35
N ALA A 164 5.63 9.86 4.52
CA ALA A 164 5.72 8.65 5.30
C ALA A 164 4.31 8.20 5.71
N ASP A 165 4.01 6.91 5.55
CA ASP A 165 2.81 6.28 6.08
C ASP A 165 3.19 5.44 7.31
N TYR A 166 2.65 5.82 8.48
CA TYR A 166 2.84 5.15 9.77
C TYR A 166 1.78 4.05 9.94
N ASP A 167 2.15 2.78 9.73
CA ASP A 167 1.22 1.64 9.63
C ASP A 167 1.60 0.50 10.60
N LEU A 168 1.05 -0.68 10.44
CA LEU A 168 1.47 -1.87 11.17
C LEU A 168 1.62 -3.04 10.22
N ILE A 169 2.38 -4.02 10.67
CA ILE A 169 2.53 -5.29 9.98
C ILE A 169 2.29 -6.43 10.95
N PHE A 170 1.47 -7.38 10.52
CA PHE A 170 1.10 -8.54 11.32
C PHE A 170 0.97 -9.76 10.42
N PHE A 171 1.72 -10.82 10.73
CA PHE A 171 1.68 -12.07 9.99
C PHE A 171 1.02 -13.15 10.83
N THR A 172 0.00 -13.80 10.28
CA THR A 172 -0.62 -14.96 10.90
C THR A 172 -1.25 -15.85 9.83
N HIS A 173 -1.21 -17.17 10.01
CA HIS A 173 -1.76 -18.15 9.07
C HIS A 173 -1.26 -17.96 7.62
N GLY A 174 0.00 -17.53 7.45
CA GLY A 174 0.61 -17.31 6.14
C GLY A 174 0.05 -16.11 5.37
N LEU A 175 -0.67 -15.23 6.05
CA LEU A 175 -1.26 -14.02 5.52
C LEU A 175 -0.59 -12.79 6.12
N LEU A 176 -0.55 -11.71 5.33
CA LEU A 176 -0.05 -10.40 5.73
C LEU A 176 -1.22 -9.47 6.01
N PHE A 177 -1.36 -9.04 7.27
CA PHE A 177 -2.29 -8.00 7.68
C PHE A 177 -1.55 -6.67 7.83
N MET A 178 -2.21 -5.62 7.35
CA MET A 178 -1.78 -4.22 7.51
C MET A 178 -2.95 -3.42 8.06
N GLY A 179 -2.72 -2.17 8.44
CA GLY A 179 -3.76 -1.33 8.99
C GLY A 179 -4.89 -0.98 8.01
N ALA A 180 -6.12 -0.96 8.52
CA ALA A 180 -7.28 -0.44 7.81
C ALA A 180 -7.29 1.09 7.86
N LYS A 181 -7.62 1.74 6.73
CA LYS A 181 -7.79 3.21 6.68
C LYS A 181 -8.88 3.64 7.66
N HIS A 182 -8.69 4.80 8.29
CA HIS A 182 -9.67 5.36 9.22
C HIS A 182 -10.99 5.63 8.49
N VAL A 183 -12.12 5.38 9.17
CA VAL A 183 -13.46 5.52 8.56
C VAL A 183 -13.75 6.96 8.14
N ASP A 184 -13.16 7.93 8.84
CA ASP A 184 -13.23 9.36 8.51
C ASP A 184 -12.28 9.77 7.38
N GLY A 185 -11.49 8.83 6.83
CA GLY A 185 -10.53 9.07 5.76
C GLY A 185 -9.21 9.72 6.21
N THR A 186 -9.01 9.92 7.51
CA THR A 186 -7.75 10.44 8.07
C THR A 186 -6.55 9.64 7.55
N PRO A 187 -5.48 10.29 7.05
CA PRO A 187 -4.29 9.60 6.54
C PRO A 187 -3.40 9.08 7.67
N PHE A 188 -2.44 8.23 7.33
CA PHE A 188 -1.44 7.70 8.27
C PHE A 188 -0.17 8.57 8.26
N ASP A 189 -0.32 9.89 8.25
CA ASP A 189 0.76 10.86 7.99
C ASP A 189 1.55 11.28 9.24
N ARG A 190 1.18 10.78 10.42
CA ARG A 190 1.87 10.99 11.69
C ARG A 190 1.79 9.72 12.58
N PRO A 191 2.74 9.52 13.51
CA PRO A 191 2.73 8.35 14.40
C PRO A 191 1.42 8.18 15.20
N GLU A 192 0.79 9.28 15.63
CA GLU A 192 -0.44 9.26 16.43
C GLU A 192 -1.66 8.79 15.64
N ARG A 193 -1.57 8.83 14.31
CA ARG A 193 -2.61 8.38 13.37
C ARG A 193 -2.38 6.94 12.89
N ARG A 194 -1.45 6.19 13.50
CA ARG A 194 -1.27 4.77 13.19
C ARG A 194 -2.60 4.01 13.34
N PRO A 195 -2.95 3.11 12.42
CA PRO A 195 -4.23 2.41 12.40
C PRO A 195 -4.45 1.54 13.63
N ARG A 196 -5.72 1.43 14.04
CA ARG A 196 -6.16 0.64 15.21
C ARG A 196 -7.03 -0.56 14.82
N GLN A 197 -7.19 -0.80 13.52
CA GLN A 197 -7.93 -1.90 12.91
C GLN A 197 -7.08 -2.51 11.80
N ILE A 198 -7.33 -3.78 11.46
CA ILE A 198 -6.66 -4.49 10.38
C ILE A 198 -7.53 -4.54 9.12
N GLN A 199 -6.91 -4.36 7.96
CA GLN A 199 -7.54 -4.51 6.65
C GLN A 199 -7.64 -5.99 6.28
N ILE A 200 -8.45 -6.31 5.26
CA ILE A 200 -8.39 -7.64 4.63
C ILE A 200 -6.93 -8.02 4.29
N PRO A 201 -6.53 -9.28 4.52
CA PRO A 201 -5.14 -9.66 4.40
C PRO A 201 -4.68 -9.76 2.94
N LEU A 202 -3.36 -9.73 2.78
CA LEU A 202 -2.66 -10.07 1.56
C LEU A 202 -2.17 -11.52 1.64
N ARG A 203 -2.22 -12.25 0.52
CA ARG A 203 -1.54 -13.54 0.37
C ARG A 203 -0.15 -13.34 -0.21
N ARG A 204 0.76 -14.27 0.04
CA ARG A 204 2.00 -14.34 -0.72
C ARG A 204 1.67 -14.62 -2.18
N ALA A 205 2.26 -13.85 -3.10
CA ALA A 205 2.13 -14.11 -4.53
C ALA A 205 2.86 -15.41 -4.88
N ASN A 206 2.24 -16.26 -5.69
CA ASN A 206 2.91 -17.45 -6.22
C ASN A 206 3.99 -16.96 -7.20
N VAL A 207 5.23 -17.40 -7.00
CA VAL A 207 6.34 -17.22 -7.95
C VAL A 207 6.43 -18.46 -8.82
#